data_AF-A0A1F7YH90-F1
#
_entry.id   AF-A0A1F7YH90-F1
#
_cell.length_a   1.000
_cell.length_b   1.000
_cell.length_c   1.000
_cell.angle_alpha   90.00
_cell.angle_beta   90.00
_cell.angle_gamma   90.00
#
_symmetry.space_group_name_H-M   'P 1'
#
loop_
_entity.id
_entity.type
_entity.pdbx_description
1 polymer ?
#
loop_
_entity_poly.entity_id
_entity_poly.type
_entity_poly.pdbx_seq_one_letter_code
_entity_poly.pdbx_strand_id
1 'polypeptide(L)'
;MDTTSWKIYNNKKYRYSLKYPPDYRLSEQDVIEGFKIENPDIIVTEKYPPLREDHLLIEAGQDEFECSNTTVPNGLFAFAASQWGINKNRKGGSEMSNLSEILINGTQGYEYNLTGSYSKEGCGGELFYTQQTFVYLEKNGNIFTFRYPSQNNTYRQIIETLSFEE
;
A
#
# COMPACT_ATOMS: atom_id res chain seq x y z
N MET A 1 -16.04 9.15 -13.21
CA MET A 1 -16.28 8.84 -11.78
C MET A 1 -16.65 10.14 -11.08
N ASP A 2 -17.69 10.14 -10.24
CA ASP A 2 -18.09 11.31 -9.47
C ASP A 2 -17.48 11.23 -8.05
N THR A 3 -16.49 12.08 -7.77
CA THR A 3 -15.81 12.18 -6.46
C THR A 3 -16.18 13.48 -5.73
N THR A 4 -17.29 14.14 -6.11
CA THR A 4 -17.67 15.44 -5.55
C THR A 4 -18.07 15.36 -4.07
N SER A 5 -18.67 14.26 -3.65
CA SER A 5 -19.08 14.01 -2.26
C SER A 5 -18.00 13.38 -1.38
N TRP A 6 -16.84 13.05 -1.97
CA TRP A 6 -15.75 12.40 -1.25
C TRP A 6 -15.07 13.38 -0.30
N LYS A 7 -14.68 12.86 0.87
CA LYS A 7 -13.91 13.60 1.86
C LYS A 7 -12.46 13.72 1.40
N ILE A 8 -11.76 14.75 1.85
CA ILE A 8 -10.34 14.98 1.52
C ILE A 8 -9.50 14.72 2.76
N TYR A 9 -8.50 13.85 2.63
CA TYR A 9 -7.41 13.69 3.59
C TYR A 9 -6.20 14.50 3.13
N ASN A 10 -5.51 15.15 4.06
CA ASN A 10 -4.30 15.92 3.79
C ASN A 10 -3.22 15.50 4.77
N ASN A 11 -2.10 15.01 4.25
CA ASN A 11 -0.92 14.70 5.03
C ASN A 11 0.11 15.83 4.87
N LYS A 12 0.32 16.61 5.93
CA LYS A 12 1.25 17.74 5.92
C LYS A 12 2.72 17.31 5.99
N LYS A 13 3.01 16.12 6.55
CA LYS A 13 4.37 15.61 6.72
C LYS A 13 4.98 15.21 5.38
N TYR A 14 4.21 14.46 4.59
CA TYR A 14 4.62 13.94 3.29
C TYR A 14 4.04 14.72 2.10
N ARG A 15 3.32 15.81 2.38
CA ARG A 15 2.83 16.79 1.39
C ARG A 15 1.99 16.16 0.27
N TYR A 16 1.04 15.31 0.66
CA TYR A 16 0.08 14.73 -0.26
C TYR A 16 -1.35 14.85 0.28
N SER A 17 -2.31 14.74 -0.64
CA SER A 17 -3.72 14.64 -0.33
C SER A 17 -4.36 13.56 -1.18
N LEU A 18 -5.45 12.99 -0.68
CA LEU A 18 -6.29 12.06 -1.42
C LEU A 18 -7.75 12.28 -1.04
N LYS A 19 -8.65 11.83 -1.90
CA LYS A 19 -10.07 11.75 -1.62
C LYS A 19 -10.46 10.35 -1.22
N TYR A 20 -11.44 10.23 -0.34
CA TYR A 20 -12.01 8.95 0.07
C TYR A 20 -13.54 9.03 0.24
N PRO A 21 -14.26 7.91 0.04
CA PRO A 21 -15.71 7.89 0.18
C PRO A 21 -16.18 8.33 1.58
N PRO A 22 -17.38 8.93 1.71
CA PRO A 22 -17.86 9.46 2.97
C PRO A 22 -18.15 8.40 4.05
N ASP A 23 -18.45 7.18 3.65
CA ASP A 23 -18.68 5.99 4.47
C ASP A 23 -17.38 5.32 4.95
N TYR A 24 -16.25 5.62 4.30
CA TYR A 24 -14.94 5.13 4.72
C TYR A 24 -14.39 5.95 5.89
N ARG A 25 -13.52 5.30 6.66
CA ARG A 25 -12.84 5.85 7.82
C ARG A 25 -11.33 5.83 7.62
N LEU A 26 -10.69 6.79 8.26
CA LEU A 26 -9.24 6.89 8.38
C LEU A 26 -8.81 6.39 9.75
N SER A 27 -7.74 5.62 9.81
CA SER A 27 -7.13 5.14 11.04
C SER A 27 -5.61 5.32 10.97
N GLU A 28 -5.05 5.97 11.99
CA GLU A 28 -3.60 6.06 12.21
C GLU A 28 -3.09 4.93 13.10
N GLN A 29 -3.95 3.96 13.44
CA GLN A 29 -3.55 2.82 14.27
C GLN A 29 -2.53 1.95 13.56
N ASP A 30 -1.58 1.45 14.32
CA ASP A 30 -0.59 0.48 13.91
C ASP A 30 -1.05 -0.95 14.14
N VAL A 31 -2.36 -1.21 14.28
CA VAL A 31 -2.93 -2.55 14.50
C VAL A 31 -4.18 -2.78 13.65
N ILE A 32 -4.22 -3.90 12.93
CA ILE A 32 -5.38 -4.42 12.19
C ILE A 32 -5.68 -5.82 12.69
N GLU A 33 -6.87 -6.04 13.27
CA GLU A 33 -7.30 -7.34 13.84
C GLU A 33 -6.27 -8.03 14.75
N GLY A 34 -5.56 -7.24 15.58
CA GLY A 34 -4.51 -7.76 16.47
C GLY A 34 -3.15 -7.99 15.81
N PHE A 35 -3.02 -7.73 14.51
CA PHE A 35 -1.75 -7.72 13.78
C PHE A 35 -1.17 -6.32 13.78
N LYS A 36 0.02 -6.16 14.36
CA LYS A 36 0.76 -4.91 14.28
C LYS A 36 1.23 -4.64 12.84
N ILE A 37 1.02 -3.43 12.37
CA ILE A 37 1.56 -2.87 11.13
C ILE A 37 2.68 -1.93 11.52
N GLU A 38 3.81 -2.03 10.84
CA GLU A 38 4.94 -1.16 11.10
C GLU A 38 4.73 0.18 10.37
N ASN A 39 4.71 1.27 11.14
CA ASN A 39 4.72 2.65 10.66
C ASN A 39 3.71 2.99 9.54
N PRO A 40 2.41 2.65 9.67
CA PRO A 40 1.42 3.15 8.71
C PRO A 40 1.37 4.67 8.75
N ASP A 41 1.31 5.32 7.59
CA ASP A 41 0.97 6.74 7.54
C ASP A 41 -0.54 6.91 7.71
N ILE A 42 -1.34 6.16 6.94
CA ILE A 42 -2.79 6.08 7.15
C ILE A 42 -3.38 4.76 6.63
N ILE A 43 -4.40 4.26 7.32
CA ILE A 43 -5.27 3.16 6.88
C ILE A 43 -6.63 3.74 6.48
N VAL A 44 -7.11 3.38 5.29
CA VAL A 44 -8.44 3.74 4.78
C VAL A 44 -9.30 2.48 4.71
N THR A 45 -10.47 2.47 5.33
CA THR A 45 -11.32 1.26 5.40
C THR A 45 -12.81 1.59 5.47
N GLU A 46 -13.66 0.70 4.94
CA GLU A 46 -15.12 0.80 5.05
C GLU A 46 -15.59 0.34 6.45
N LYS A 47 -14.87 -0.60 7.08
CA LYS A 47 -15.25 -1.22 8.35
C LYS A 47 -14.28 -0.85 9.46
N TYR A 48 -14.81 -0.64 10.66
CA TYR A 48 -13.99 -0.26 11.82
C TYR A 48 -14.28 -1.17 13.02
N PRO A 49 -13.26 -1.80 13.63
CA PRO A 49 -11.83 -1.70 13.29
C PRO A 49 -11.51 -2.24 11.89
N PRO A 50 -10.40 -1.82 11.25
CA PRO A 50 -10.03 -2.32 9.93
C PRO A 50 -9.91 -3.84 9.95
N LEU A 51 -10.42 -4.50 8.91
CA LEU A 51 -10.27 -5.95 8.72
C LEU A 51 -8.98 -6.24 7.97
N ARG A 52 -8.36 -7.40 8.21
CA ARG A 52 -7.11 -7.76 7.55
C ARG A 52 -7.25 -7.88 6.04
N GLU A 53 -8.40 -8.32 5.57
CA GLU A 53 -8.71 -8.51 4.15
C GLU A 53 -9.34 -7.30 3.46
N ASP A 54 -9.63 -6.20 4.17
CA ASP A 54 -10.41 -5.08 3.61
C ASP A 54 -10.00 -3.71 4.17
N HIS A 55 -8.83 -3.26 3.70
CA HIS A 55 -8.28 -1.95 3.97
C HIS A 55 -7.33 -1.51 2.85
N LEU A 56 -7.17 -0.20 2.68
CA LEU A 56 -6.04 0.40 1.99
C LEU A 56 -5.04 0.87 3.04
N LEU A 57 -3.86 0.26 3.04
CA LEU A 57 -2.71 0.70 3.82
C LEU A 57 -1.87 1.65 2.95
N ILE A 58 -1.52 2.80 3.53
CA ILE A 58 -0.64 3.79 2.92
C ILE A 58 0.55 4.00 3.84
N GLU A 59 1.75 3.82 3.29
CA GLU A 59 3.02 4.05 3.96
C GLU A 59 3.78 5.09 3.14
N ALA A 60 4.36 6.09 3.81
CA ALA A 60 5.10 7.16 3.16
C ALA A 60 6.46 7.34 3.83
N GLY A 61 7.52 7.44 3.02
CA GLY A 61 8.90 7.61 3.49
C GLY A 61 9.85 6.56 2.92
N GLN A 62 11.10 6.61 3.36
CA GLN A 62 12.15 5.65 2.99
C GLN A 62 12.53 4.76 4.18
N ASP A 63 11.64 4.60 5.16
CA ASP A 63 12.02 3.89 6.39
C ASP A 63 12.28 2.40 6.11
N GLU A 64 13.22 1.86 6.88
CA GLU A 64 13.70 0.49 6.77
C GLU A 64 12.52 -0.49 6.86
N PHE A 65 12.37 -1.36 5.86
CA PHE A 65 11.48 -2.50 5.98
C PHE A 65 12.15 -3.49 6.95
N GLU A 66 11.76 -3.49 8.23
CA GLU A 66 12.46 -4.20 9.33
C GLU A 66 12.64 -5.71 9.05
N CYS A 67 11.80 -6.27 8.19
CA CYS A 67 11.85 -7.67 7.79
C CYS A 67 12.98 -8.03 6.83
N SER A 68 13.79 -7.05 6.48
CA SER A 68 15.03 -7.24 5.76
C SER A 68 16.08 -6.33 6.41
N ASN A 69 17.16 -6.91 6.96
CA ASN A 69 18.39 -6.19 7.28
C ASN A 69 19.09 -5.64 6.02
N THR A 70 18.34 -5.31 4.97
CA THR A 70 18.83 -4.83 3.68
C THR A 70 18.65 -3.34 3.63
N THR A 71 19.72 -2.66 3.24
CA THR A 71 19.71 -1.26 2.86
C THR A 71 18.56 -0.97 1.90
N VAL A 72 17.78 0.08 2.18
CA VAL A 72 16.72 0.56 1.29
C VAL A 72 17.36 0.88 -0.07
N PRO A 73 16.96 0.20 -1.16
CA PRO A 73 17.58 0.42 -2.46
C PRO A 73 17.33 1.86 -2.92
N ASN A 74 18.35 2.49 -3.50
CA ASN A 74 18.20 3.83 -4.05
C ASN A 74 17.37 3.80 -5.34
N GLY A 75 16.34 4.65 -5.40
CA GLY A 75 15.46 4.82 -6.55
C GLY A 75 14.25 3.88 -6.54
N LEU A 76 13.12 4.39 -7.05
CA LEU A 76 11.83 3.73 -7.01
C LEU A 76 11.81 2.32 -7.62
N PHE A 77 12.46 2.13 -8.78
CA PHE A 77 12.48 0.81 -9.42
C PHE A 77 13.19 -0.23 -8.55
N ALA A 78 14.35 0.10 -8.00
CA ALA A 78 15.13 -0.82 -7.18
C ALA A 78 14.37 -1.17 -5.90
N PHE A 79 13.69 -0.19 -5.29
CA PHE A 79 12.80 -0.43 -4.16
C PHE A 79 11.65 -1.37 -4.52
N ALA A 80 10.89 -1.07 -5.57
CA ALA A 80 9.75 -1.86 -5.99
C ALA A 80 10.15 -3.29 -6.41
N ALA A 81 11.28 -3.44 -7.11
CA ALA A 81 11.85 -4.74 -7.49
C ALA A 81 12.30 -5.56 -6.27
N SER A 82 12.86 -4.91 -5.24
CA SER A 82 13.21 -5.55 -3.98
C SER A 82 11.97 -6.08 -3.26
N GLN A 83 10.93 -5.24 -3.10
CA GLN A 83 9.67 -5.63 -2.46
C GLN A 83 8.97 -6.77 -3.21
N TRP A 84 8.92 -6.67 -4.54
CA TRP A 84 8.43 -7.76 -5.39
C TRP A 84 9.24 -9.05 -5.21
N GLY A 85 10.57 -8.96 -5.16
CA GLY A 85 11.46 -10.10 -4.95
C GLY A 85 11.30 -10.75 -3.58
N ILE A 86 11.13 -9.95 -2.52
CA ILE A 86 10.83 -10.44 -1.16
C ILE A 86 9.54 -11.24 -1.18
N ASN A 87 8.45 -10.68 -1.73
CA ASN A 87 7.16 -11.34 -1.77
C ASN A 87 7.15 -12.59 -2.65
N LYS A 88 7.88 -12.59 -3.77
CA LYS A 88 8.02 -13.74 -4.66
C LYS A 88 8.75 -14.91 -4.01
N ASN A 89 9.75 -14.61 -3.16
CA ASN A 89 10.60 -15.62 -2.51
C ASN A 89 10.14 -15.99 -1.09
N ARG A 90 8.96 -15.53 -0.64
CA ARG A 90 8.42 -15.90 0.67
C ARG A 90 8.25 -17.41 0.81
N LYS A 91 8.58 -17.94 1.99
CA LYS A 91 8.39 -19.37 2.31
C LYS A 91 6.92 -19.75 2.17
N GLY A 92 6.64 -20.72 1.29
CA GLY A 92 5.29 -21.17 0.92
C GLY A 92 4.87 -20.77 -0.50
N GLY A 93 5.61 -19.86 -1.13
CA GLY A 93 5.36 -19.42 -2.51
C GLY A 93 4.23 -18.41 -2.62
N SER A 94 4.38 -17.50 -3.58
CA SER A 94 3.36 -16.51 -3.94
C SER A 94 3.10 -16.60 -5.44
N GLU A 95 1.83 -16.60 -5.82
CA GLU A 95 1.41 -16.35 -7.20
C GLU A 95 1.27 -14.85 -7.38
N MET A 96 2.04 -14.29 -8.32
CA MET A 96 2.16 -12.85 -8.48
C MET A 96 2.32 -12.47 -9.95
N SER A 97 1.82 -11.30 -10.32
CA SER A 97 2.12 -10.69 -11.62
C SER A 97 3.57 -10.23 -11.71
N ASN A 98 4.02 -9.93 -12.93
CA ASN A 98 5.24 -9.16 -13.12
C ASN A 98 5.07 -7.75 -12.53
N LEU A 99 6.19 -7.17 -12.10
CA LEU A 99 6.29 -5.75 -11.78
C LEU A 99 6.07 -4.95 -13.08
N SER A 100 5.11 -4.03 -13.06
CA SER A 100 4.70 -3.27 -14.23
C SER A 100 4.81 -1.77 -13.96
N GLU A 101 5.26 -1.00 -14.95
CA GLU A 101 5.24 0.46 -14.88
C GLU A 101 3.82 0.99 -14.99
N ILE A 102 3.52 2.03 -14.20
CA ILE A 102 2.22 2.70 -14.17
C ILE A 102 2.40 4.22 -14.11
N LEU A 103 1.31 4.94 -14.39
CA LEU A 103 1.24 6.38 -14.26
C LEU A 103 -0.05 6.74 -13.50
N ILE A 104 0.10 7.36 -12.32
CA ILE A 104 -1.03 7.84 -11.50
C ILE A 104 -0.92 9.35 -11.37
N ASN A 105 -1.89 10.08 -11.94
CA ASN A 105 -1.92 11.56 -11.93
C ASN A 105 -0.57 12.19 -12.33
N GLY A 106 0.04 11.68 -13.39
CA GLY A 106 1.33 12.16 -13.89
C GLY A 106 2.55 11.73 -13.05
N THR A 107 2.36 10.93 -12.01
CA THR A 107 3.43 10.36 -11.19
C THR A 107 3.73 8.95 -11.65
N GLN A 108 4.96 8.71 -12.12
CA GLN A 108 5.40 7.39 -12.53
C GLN A 108 5.51 6.48 -11.31
N GLY A 109 5.15 5.21 -11.50
CA GLY A 109 5.16 4.22 -10.44
C GLY A 109 5.38 2.81 -10.95
N TYR A 110 5.34 1.88 -10.01
CA TYR A 110 5.34 0.45 -10.29
C TYR A 110 4.21 -0.26 -9.53
N GLU A 111 3.63 -1.28 -10.15
CA GLU A 111 2.55 -2.07 -9.57
C GLU A 111 2.79 -3.57 -9.77
N TYR A 112 2.36 -4.38 -8.81
CA TYR A 112 2.14 -5.80 -9.01
C TYR A 112 0.94 -6.30 -8.21
N ASN A 113 0.37 -7.40 -8.67
CA ASN A 113 -0.72 -8.10 -8.00
C ASN A 113 -0.21 -9.42 -7.42
N LEU A 114 -0.61 -9.71 -6.19
CA LEU A 114 -0.48 -10.99 -5.53
C LEU A 114 -1.82 -11.70 -5.65
N THR A 115 -1.86 -12.82 -6.36
CA THR A 115 -3.09 -13.59 -6.63
C THR A 115 -3.26 -14.78 -5.67
N GLY A 116 -2.19 -15.13 -4.96
CA GLY A 116 -2.19 -16.10 -3.87
C GLY A 116 -0.87 -16.03 -3.11
N SER A 117 -0.90 -16.18 -1.78
CA SER A 117 0.30 -16.30 -0.95
C SER A 117 0.03 -17.29 0.17
N TYR A 118 0.98 -18.18 0.39
CA TYR A 118 0.99 -19.08 1.53
C TYR A 118 2.15 -18.69 2.41
N SER A 119 1.91 -18.27 3.65
CA SER A 119 2.97 -18.37 4.65
C SER A 119 2.36 -18.65 6.03
N LYS A 120 2.90 -19.69 6.67
CA LYS A 120 2.64 -20.02 8.08
C LYS A 120 3.64 -19.35 9.03
N GLU A 121 4.79 -18.90 8.50
CA GLU A 121 5.88 -18.34 9.31
C GLU A 121 6.63 -17.25 8.54
N GLY A 122 6.69 -16.07 9.15
CA GLY A 122 7.41 -14.89 8.67
C GLY A 122 6.86 -13.61 9.33
N CYS A 123 7.57 -12.51 9.17
CA CYS A 123 7.09 -11.18 9.55
C CYS A 123 5.65 -10.95 9.08
N GLY A 124 4.73 -10.64 10.00
CA GLY A 124 3.34 -10.30 9.69
C GLY A 124 2.30 -11.43 9.86
N GLY A 125 2.68 -12.61 10.37
CA GLY A 125 1.74 -13.68 10.74
C GLY A 125 0.97 -14.33 9.58
N GLU A 126 0.21 -15.40 9.85
CA GLU A 126 -0.48 -16.26 8.86
C GLU A 126 -1.25 -15.45 7.80
N LEU A 127 -0.77 -15.34 6.56
CA LEU A 127 -1.53 -14.67 5.51
C LEU A 127 -2.55 -15.64 4.93
N PHE A 128 -3.84 -15.40 5.21
CA PHE A 128 -4.94 -16.04 4.52
C PHE A 128 -5.14 -15.37 3.16
N TYR A 129 -5.42 -16.17 2.14
CA TYR A 129 -5.60 -15.78 0.74
C TYR A 129 -6.38 -14.48 0.58
N THR A 130 -5.67 -13.39 0.31
CA THR A 130 -6.27 -12.14 -0.14
C THR A 130 -5.49 -11.72 -1.35
N GLN A 131 -6.19 -11.59 -2.48
CA GLN A 131 -5.58 -11.01 -3.66
C GLN A 131 -5.27 -9.56 -3.33
N GLN A 132 -4.02 -9.16 -3.43
CA GLN A 132 -3.56 -7.83 -3.02
C GLN A 132 -2.81 -7.14 -4.13
N THR A 133 -3.05 -5.84 -4.27
CA THR A 133 -2.34 -4.97 -5.19
C THR A 133 -1.37 -4.12 -4.39
N PHE A 134 -0.13 -4.05 -4.88
CA PHE A 134 0.93 -3.21 -4.36
C PHE A 134 1.26 -2.15 -5.39
N VAL A 135 1.25 -0.89 -4.97
CA VAL A 135 1.57 0.27 -5.80
C VAL A 135 2.68 1.06 -5.14
N TYR A 136 3.69 1.43 -5.91
CA TYR A 136 4.82 2.24 -5.44
C TYR A 136 4.93 3.49 -6.30
N LEU A 137 4.89 4.66 -5.66
CA LEU A 137 5.11 5.96 -6.28
C LEU A 137 6.31 6.65 -5.62
N GLU A 138 6.97 7.55 -6.35
CA GLU A 138 8.00 8.41 -5.78
C GLU A 138 7.65 9.88 -6.00
N LYS A 139 7.72 10.67 -4.93
CA LYS A 139 7.57 12.12 -5.00
C LYS A 139 8.35 12.80 -3.89
N ASN A 140 9.05 13.88 -4.24
CA ASN A 140 9.78 14.73 -3.28
C ASN A 140 10.75 13.94 -2.40
N GLY A 141 11.39 12.90 -2.96
CA GLY A 141 12.32 12.02 -2.24
C GLY A 141 11.66 10.97 -1.34
N ASN A 142 10.32 10.94 -1.25
CA ASN A 142 9.58 9.93 -0.50
C ASN A 142 9.07 8.84 -1.44
N ILE A 143 9.11 7.60 -0.96
CA ILE A 143 8.41 6.48 -1.59
C ILE A 143 7.07 6.33 -0.89
N PHE A 144 6.01 6.18 -1.69
CA PHE A 144 4.66 5.92 -1.24
C PHE A 144 4.31 4.49 -1.60
N THR A 145 4.02 3.67 -0.60
CA THR A 145 3.55 2.30 -0.77
C THR A 145 2.06 2.26 -0.49
N PHE A 146 1.30 1.70 -1.42
CA PHE A 146 -0.12 1.43 -1.24
C PHE A 146 -0.34 -0.07 -1.32
N ARG A 147 -1.08 -0.61 -0.36
CA ARG A 147 -1.46 -2.03 -0.31
C ARG A 147 -2.95 -2.15 -0.06
N TYR A 148 -3.65 -2.86 -0.94
CA TYR A 148 -5.10 -3.03 -0.84
C TYR A 148 -5.58 -4.32 -1.51
N PRO A 149 -6.79 -4.81 -1.20
CA PRO A 149 -7.38 -5.96 -1.88
C PRO A 149 -7.63 -5.67 -3.36
N SER A 150 -7.10 -6.51 -4.25
CA SER A 150 -7.18 -6.32 -5.71
C SER A 150 -8.61 -6.29 -6.26
N GLN A 151 -9.56 -6.87 -5.53
CA GLN A 151 -10.96 -6.92 -5.92
C GLN A 151 -11.74 -5.65 -5.54
N ASN A 152 -11.19 -4.80 -4.67
CA ASN A 152 -11.85 -3.58 -4.22
C ASN A 152 -11.38 -2.38 -5.06
N ASN A 153 -12.12 -2.12 -6.14
CA ASN A 153 -11.86 -1.01 -7.06
C ASN A 153 -11.93 0.38 -6.40
N THR A 154 -12.63 0.52 -5.26
CA THR A 154 -12.72 1.79 -4.55
C THR A 154 -11.36 2.25 -4.04
N TYR A 155 -10.50 1.33 -3.58
CA TYR A 155 -9.15 1.69 -3.15
C TYR A 155 -8.28 2.19 -4.29
N ARG A 156 -8.36 1.55 -5.47
CA ARG A 156 -7.70 2.07 -6.67
C ARG A 156 -8.17 3.48 -7.00
N GLN A 157 -9.47 3.73 -6.93
CA GLN A 157 -10.05 5.05 -7.17
C GLN A 157 -9.58 6.10 -6.15
N ILE A 158 -9.40 5.72 -4.89
CA ILE A 158 -8.79 6.57 -3.86
C ILE A 158 -7.37 6.98 -4.27
N ILE A 159 -6.53 6.03 -4.68
CA ILE A 159 -5.16 6.30 -5.11
C ILE A 159 -5.14 7.18 -6.38
N GLU A 160 -6.08 6.99 -7.29
CA GLU A 160 -6.24 7.84 -8.49
C GLU A 160 -6.68 9.28 -8.19
N THR A 161 -7.01 9.61 -6.94
CA THR A 161 -7.28 11.00 -6.52
C THR A 161 -6.07 11.67 -5.87
N LEU A 162 -4.94 10.97 -5.80
CA LEU A 162 -3.72 11.44 -5.16
C LEU A 162 -3.23 12.73 -5.81
N SER A 163 -2.97 13.73 -4.98
CA SER A 163 -2.35 14.98 -5.38
C SER A 163 -1.19 15.28 -4.45
N PHE A 164 -0.04 15.59 -5.04
CA PHE A 164 1.15 16.01 -4.30
C PHE A 164 1.24 17.53 -4.33
N GLU A 165 1.58 18.14 -3.21
CA GLU A 165 1.95 19.55 -3.19
C GLU A 165 3.34 19.73 -3.82
N GLU A 166 3.52 20.86 -4.54
CA GLU A 166 4.81 21.29 -5.09
C GLU A 166 5.81 21.68 -4.00
#